data_AF-A0A7C5HB93-F1
#
_entry.id   AF-A0A7C5HB93-F1
#
_cell.length_a   1.000
_cell.length_b   1.000
_cell.length_c   1.000
_cell.angle_alpha   90.00
_cell.angle_beta   90.00
_cell.angle_gamma   90.00
#
_symmetry.space_group_name_H-M   'P 1'
#
loop_
_entity.id
_entity.type
_entity.pdbx_description
1 polymer ?
#
loop_
_entity_poly.entity_id
_entity_poly.type
_entity_poly.pdbx_seq_one_letter_code
_entity_poly.pdbx_strand_id
1 'polypeptide(L)'
;MWLQKTYNDAQKQSKLFIEEYENRYPEAIQCLEEGVEDSLQFFHFDFIDHRRISSTNVLERLNKEVRRRSRVVGIFPSRDSYLRLLTSYLMEYTEEWEVERSYIQPQKLQLVMIKREELLQSAA
;
A
#
# COMPACT_ATOMS: atom_id res chain seq x y z
N MET A 1 -11.36 2.91 9.52
CA MET A 1 -11.00 4.21 8.93
C MET A 1 -10.96 4.15 7.40
N TRP A 2 -10.16 3.28 6.79
CA TRP A 2 -9.99 3.12 5.32
C TRP A 2 -11.17 2.52 4.55
N LEU A 3 -12.21 2.01 5.22
CA LEU A 3 -13.43 1.49 4.58
C LEU A 3 -14.50 2.57 4.37
N GLN A 4 -14.26 3.80 4.84
CA GLN A 4 -15.20 4.90 4.69
C GLN A 4 -15.30 5.36 3.24
N LYS A 5 -16.45 5.90 2.87
CA LYS A 5 -16.73 6.30 1.48
C LYS A 5 -16.05 7.61 1.10
N THR A 6 -15.79 8.48 2.06
CA THR A 6 -15.22 9.81 1.84
C THR A 6 -14.05 10.07 2.78
N TYR A 7 -13.17 10.97 2.35
CA TYR A 7 -12.04 11.45 3.16
C TYR A 7 -12.50 12.04 4.50
N ASN A 8 -13.56 12.87 4.48
CA ASN A 8 -14.09 13.51 5.68
C ASN A 8 -14.65 12.49 6.68
N ASP A 9 -15.32 11.44 6.20
CA ASP A 9 -15.82 10.38 7.07
C ASP A 9 -14.67 9.53 7.64
N ALA A 10 -13.62 9.30 6.85
CA ALA A 10 -12.41 8.61 7.30
C ALA A 10 -11.69 9.39 8.40
N GLN A 11 -11.57 10.72 8.26
CA GLN A 11 -11.00 11.62 9.27
C GLN A 11 -11.84 11.67 10.54
N LYS A 12 -13.18 11.74 10.43
CA LYS A 12 -14.04 11.70 11.61
C LYS A 12 -13.87 10.36 12.35
N GLN A 13 -13.83 9.27 11.61
CA GLN A 13 -13.62 7.94 12.20
C GLN A 13 -12.25 7.81 12.86
N SER A 14 -11.19 8.42 12.31
CA SER A 14 -9.86 8.35 12.93
C SER A 14 -9.83 9.09 14.26
N LYS A 15 -10.44 10.28 14.34
CA LYS A 15 -10.56 11.03 15.60
C LYS A 15 -11.30 10.23 16.69
N LEU A 16 -12.45 9.64 16.35
CA LEU A 16 -13.19 8.79 17.29
C LEU A 16 -12.37 7.59 17.77
N PHE A 17 -11.60 6.97 16.86
CA PHE A 17 -10.74 5.84 17.22
C PHE A 17 -9.58 6.25 18.12
N ILE A 18 -8.98 7.42 17.86
CA ILE A 18 -7.93 8.00 18.71
C ILE A 18 -8.48 8.23 20.12
N GLU A 19 -9.58 8.97 20.25
CA GLU A 19 -10.23 9.28 21.53
C GLU A 19 -10.58 8.01 22.34
N GLU A 20 -11.03 6.95 21.67
CA GLU A 20 -11.40 5.69 22.34
C GLU A 20 -10.19 4.92 22.90
N TYR A 21 -9.05 4.95 22.19
CA TYR A 21 -7.92 4.05 22.46
C TYR A 21 -6.65 4.73 22.99
N GLU A 22 -6.59 6.07 23.02
CA GLU A 22 -5.42 6.85 23.44
C GLU A 22 -4.89 6.42 24.82
N ASN A 23 -5.79 6.24 25.79
CA ASN A 23 -5.42 5.83 27.15
C ASN A 23 -4.91 4.39 27.24
N ARG A 24 -5.34 3.51 26.33
CA ARG A 24 -5.02 2.07 26.39
C ARG A 24 -3.77 1.73 25.59
N TYR A 25 -3.54 2.41 24.48
CA TYR A 25 -2.46 2.13 23.54
C TYR A 25 -1.80 3.43 23.05
N PRO A 26 -1.17 4.22 23.94
CA PRO A 26 -0.67 5.57 23.61
C PRO A 26 0.34 5.58 22.46
N GLU A 27 1.30 4.63 22.44
CA GLU A 27 2.30 4.56 21.37
C GLU A 27 1.71 4.22 19.99
N ALA A 28 0.71 3.34 19.96
CA ALA A 28 0.03 2.97 18.71
C ALA A 28 -0.83 4.12 18.19
N ILE A 29 -1.45 4.88 19.09
CA ILE A 29 -2.23 6.07 18.76
C ILE A 29 -1.34 7.20 18.26
N GLN A 30 -0.20 7.46 18.90
CA GLN A 30 0.77 8.44 18.42
C GLN A 30 1.21 8.14 16.98
N CYS A 31 1.58 6.89 16.69
CA CYS A 31 1.93 6.45 15.34
C CYS A 31 0.78 6.67 14.34
N LEU A 32 -0.45 6.37 14.75
CA LEU A 32 -1.62 6.63 13.93
C LEU A 32 -1.80 8.13 13.67
N GLU A 33 -1.77 8.98 14.71
CA GLU A 33 -1.94 10.44 14.61
C GLU A 33 -0.94 11.08 13.66
N GLU A 34 0.34 10.73 13.79
CA GLU A 34 1.41 11.21 12.91
C GLU A 34 1.19 10.75 11.45
N GLY A 35 0.57 9.58 11.24
CA GLY A 35 0.38 8.98 9.93
C GLY A 35 -1.02 9.10 9.31
N VAL A 36 -2.01 9.70 9.99
CA VAL A 36 -3.41 9.71 9.50
C VAL A 36 -3.49 10.35 8.12
N GLU A 37 -2.89 11.53 7.96
CA GLU A 37 -2.97 12.29 6.71
C GLU A 37 -2.41 11.49 5.53
N ASP A 38 -1.20 10.96 5.68
CA ASP A 38 -0.53 10.13 4.68
C ASP A 38 -1.33 8.87 4.36
N SER A 39 -1.87 8.22 5.40
CA SER A 39 -2.66 6.99 5.24
C SER A 39 -3.95 7.20 4.43
N LEU A 40 -4.48 8.42 4.38
CA LEU A 40 -5.72 8.76 3.69
C LEU A 40 -5.50 9.40 2.31
N GLN A 41 -4.25 9.56 1.86
CA GLN A 41 -3.92 10.18 0.56
C GLN A 41 -4.56 9.47 -0.64
N PHE A 42 -4.87 8.17 -0.51
CA PHE A 42 -5.52 7.42 -1.57
C PHE A 42 -6.91 7.96 -1.98
N PHE A 43 -7.56 8.78 -1.14
CA PHE A 43 -8.84 9.42 -1.49
C PHE A 43 -8.71 10.46 -2.61
N HIS A 44 -7.51 10.97 -2.89
CA HIS A 44 -7.26 11.96 -3.94
C HIS A 44 -7.16 11.36 -5.36
N PHE A 45 -7.32 10.05 -5.51
CA PHE A 45 -7.26 9.34 -6.79
C PHE A 45 -8.66 9.02 -7.35
N ASP A 46 -9.35 10.02 -7.90
CA ASP A 46 -10.76 9.93 -8.34
C ASP A 46 -11.12 8.73 -9.23
N PHE A 47 -10.21 8.32 -10.12
CA PHE A 47 -10.52 7.31 -11.14
C PHE A 47 -10.23 5.88 -10.68
N ILE A 48 -9.53 5.72 -9.55
CA ILE A 48 -9.13 4.43 -8.99
C ILE A 48 -9.96 4.15 -7.75
N ASP A 49 -10.44 2.91 -7.61
CA ASP A 49 -11.12 2.50 -6.39
C ASP A 49 -10.14 2.57 -5.21
N HIS A 50 -10.46 3.40 -4.21
CA HIS A 50 -9.64 3.58 -3.01
C HIS A 50 -9.28 2.26 -2.34
N ARG A 51 -10.16 1.25 -2.39
CA ARG A 51 -9.91 -0.08 -1.81
C ARG A 51 -8.76 -0.82 -2.47
N ARG A 52 -8.50 -0.53 -3.75
CA ARG A 52 -7.38 -1.13 -4.48
C ARG A 52 -6.06 -0.52 -4.07
N ILE A 53 -6.04 0.80 -3.84
CA ILE A 53 -4.83 1.52 -3.41
C ILE A 53 -4.54 1.22 -1.93
N SER A 54 -5.57 1.19 -1.08
CA SER A 54 -5.42 0.98 0.36
C SER A 54 -5.13 -0.47 0.75
N SER A 55 -5.17 -1.42 -0.19
CA SER A 55 -4.99 -2.84 0.12
C SER A 55 -3.51 -3.21 0.24
N THR A 56 -3.13 -3.81 1.36
CA THR A 56 -1.80 -4.40 1.58
C THR A 56 -1.73 -5.87 1.16
N ASN A 57 -2.83 -6.47 0.67
CA ASN A 57 -2.93 -7.92 0.41
C ASN A 57 -1.83 -8.44 -0.53
N VAL A 58 -1.51 -7.68 -1.57
CA VAL A 58 -0.45 -8.01 -2.52
C VAL A 58 0.90 -8.03 -1.82
N LEU A 59 1.22 -6.95 -1.11
CA LEU A 59 2.51 -6.80 -0.42
C LEU A 59 2.66 -7.85 0.69
N GLU A 60 1.60 -8.13 1.44
CA GLU A 60 1.59 -9.16 2.48
C GLU A 60 1.79 -10.56 1.90
N ARG A 61 1.17 -10.86 0.76
CA ARG A 61 1.36 -12.14 0.05
C ARG A 61 2.80 -12.29 -0.42
N LEU A 62 3.36 -11.25 -1.03
CA LEU A 62 4.74 -11.22 -1.47
C LEU A 62 5.70 -11.44 -0.29
N ASN A 63 5.54 -10.67 0.79
CA ASN A 63 6.35 -10.79 2.01
C ASN A 63 6.24 -12.16 2.65
N LYS A 64 5.04 -12.75 2.68
CA LYS A 64 4.83 -14.10 3.20
C LYS A 64 5.61 -15.13 2.39
N GLU A 65 5.64 -15.00 1.07
CA GLU A 65 6.36 -15.92 0.19
C GLU A 65 7.88 -15.75 0.31
N VAL A 66 8.37 -14.52 0.40
CA VAL A 66 9.79 -14.24 0.73
C VAL A 66 10.20 -14.91 2.04
N ARG A 67 9.38 -14.77 3.09
CA ARG A 67 9.60 -15.43 4.40
C ARG A 67 9.54 -16.95 4.28
N ARG A 68 8.60 -17.50 3.50
CA ARG A 68 8.45 -18.95 3.31
C ARG A 68 9.67 -19.55 2.62
N ARG A 69 10.12 -18.96 1.51
CA ARG A 69 11.27 -19.45 0.73
C ARG A 69 12.59 -19.30 1.50
N SER A 70 12.79 -18.19 2.19
CA SER A 70 13.99 -17.99 3.01
C SER A 70 14.04 -18.93 4.23
N ARG A 71 12.88 -19.26 4.83
CA ARG A 71 12.80 -20.17 5.98
C ARG A 71 13.30 -21.59 5.67
N VAL A 72 13.14 -22.08 4.43
CA VAL A 72 13.61 -23.41 4.04
C VAL A 72 15.14 -23.49 4.04
N VAL A 73 15.83 -22.39 3.71
CA VAL A 73 17.30 -22.33 3.74
C VAL A 73 17.83 -22.21 5.17
N GLY A 74 17.10 -21.51 6.05
CA GLY A 74 17.47 -21.31 7.44
C GLY A 74 18.61 -20.28 7.60
N ILE A 75 19.85 -20.68 7.32
CA ILE A 75 21.04 -19.83 7.44
C ILE A 75 21.69 -19.67 6.07
N PHE A 76 21.89 -18.42 5.64
CA PHE A 76 22.55 -18.12 4.38
C PHE A 76 24.06 -17.95 4.60
N PRO A 77 24.90 -18.49 3.69
CA PRO A 77 26.36 -18.37 3.80
C PRO A 77 26.87 -16.95 3.49
N SER A 78 26.08 -16.13 2.80
CA SER A 78 26.38 -14.71 2.54
C SER A 78 25.11 -13.92 2.23
N ARG A 79 25.22 -12.59 2.26
CA ARG A 79 24.15 -11.67 1.79
C ARG A 79 23.82 -11.92 0.32
N ASP A 80 24.82 -12.19 -0.52
CA ASP A 80 24.61 -12.41 -1.95
C ASP A 80 23.79 -13.67 -2.22
N SER A 81 23.98 -14.73 -1.43
CA SER A 81 23.17 -15.94 -1.53
C SER A 81 21.69 -15.67 -1.19
N TYR A 82 21.41 -14.81 -0.20
CA TYR A 82 20.05 -14.38 0.11
C TYR A 82 19.46 -13.54 -1.00
N LEU A 83 20.22 -12.57 -1.50
CA LEU A 83 19.79 -11.71 -2.60
C LEU A 83 19.45 -12.53 -3.84
N ARG A 84 20.28 -13.51 -4.22
CA ARG A 84 20.00 -14.39 -5.36
C ARG A 84 18.66 -15.11 -5.23
N LEU A 85 18.37 -15.71 -4.07
CA LEU A 85 17.08 -16.37 -3.84
C LEU A 85 15.91 -15.38 -3.99
N LEU A 86 16.03 -14.22 -3.35
CA LEU A 86 14.99 -13.19 -3.37
C LEU A 86 14.78 -12.65 -4.78
N THR A 87 15.85 -12.29 -5.50
CA THR A 87 15.76 -11.74 -6.85
C THR A 87 15.22 -12.76 -7.83
N SER A 88 15.66 -14.03 -7.76
CA SER A 88 15.12 -15.08 -8.62
C SER A 88 13.62 -15.28 -8.39
N TYR A 89 13.15 -15.23 -7.14
CA TYR A 89 11.72 -15.27 -6.84
C TYR A 89 10.98 -14.02 -7.35
N LEU A 90 11.53 -12.82 -7.15
CA LEU A 90 10.88 -11.59 -7.62
C LEU A 90 10.78 -11.52 -9.15
N MET A 91 11.77 -12.06 -9.87
CA MET A 91 11.71 -12.20 -11.33
C MET A 91 10.57 -13.14 -11.75
N GLU A 92 10.51 -14.34 -11.18
CA GLU A 92 9.42 -15.31 -11.41
C GLU A 92 8.04 -14.69 -11.10
N TYR A 93 7.92 -14.01 -9.97
CA TYR A 93 6.68 -13.34 -9.57
C TYR A 93 6.25 -12.22 -10.54
N THR A 94 7.22 -11.47 -11.06
CA THR A 94 6.96 -10.39 -12.02
C THR A 94 6.46 -10.96 -13.35
N GLU A 95 7.08 -12.04 -13.83
CA GLU A 95 6.66 -12.74 -15.06
C GLU A 95 5.23 -13.28 -14.94
N GLU A 96 4.85 -13.87 -13.80
CA GLU A 96 3.48 -14.31 -13.54
C GLU A 96 2.48 -13.12 -13.53
N TRP A 97 2.89 -12.01 -12.91
CA TRP A 97 2.10 -10.80 -12.81
C TRP A 97 1.80 -10.11 -14.15
N GLU A 98 2.72 -10.21 -15.11
CA GLU A 98 2.54 -9.65 -16.46
C GLU A 98 1.42 -10.37 -17.23
N VAL A 99 1.16 -11.64 -16.93
CA VAL A 99 0.15 -12.47 -17.61
C VAL A 99 -1.21 -12.41 -16.92
N GLU A 100 -1.25 -12.02 -15.63
CA GLU A 100 -2.49 -11.91 -14.86
C GLU A 100 -3.36 -10.71 -15.30
N ARG A 101 -4.64 -10.71 -14.93
CA ARG A 101 -5.51 -9.56 -15.12
C ARG A 101 -4.96 -8.34 -14.39
N SER A 102 -4.84 -7.24 -15.11
CA SER A 102 -4.39 -5.96 -14.56
C SER A 102 -5.17 -5.54 -13.31
N TYR A 103 -4.44 -5.36 -12.19
CA TYR A 103 -5.01 -4.96 -10.91
C TYR A 103 -5.55 -3.53 -10.91
N ILE A 104 -5.00 -2.62 -11.74
CA ILE A 104 -5.57 -1.30 -12.01
C ILE A 104 -5.55 -1.12 -13.53
N GLN A 105 -6.72 -0.94 -14.13
CA GLN A 105 -6.86 -0.80 -15.57
C GLN A 105 -5.98 0.35 -16.10
N PRO A 106 -5.19 0.14 -17.18
CA PRO A 106 -4.31 1.16 -17.74
C PRO A 106 -5.04 2.47 -18.07
N GLN A 107 -6.29 2.39 -18.53
CA GLN A 107 -7.12 3.55 -18.85
C GLN A 107 -7.37 4.43 -17.62
N LYS A 108 -7.55 3.84 -16.44
CA LYS A 108 -7.72 4.58 -15.18
C LYS A 108 -6.44 5.29 -14.76
N LEU A 109 -5.29 4.66 -14.98
CA LEU A 109 -3.98 5.27 -14.73
C LEU A 109 -3.75 6.48 -15.64
N GLN A 110 -4.10 6.38 -16.92
CA GLN A 110 -4.03 7.50 -17.86
C GLN A 110 -4.88 8.69 -17.41
N LEU A 111 -6.12 8.45 -16.96
CA LEU A 111 -6.99 9.51 -16.44
C LEU A 111 -6.39 10.21 -15.20
N VAL A 112 -5.78 9.44 -14.30
CA VAL A 112 -5.07 10.01 -13.14
C VAL A 112 -3.89 10.88 -13.58
N MET A 113 -3.13 10.45 -14.58
CA MET A 113 -1.99 11.20 -15.11
C MET A 113 -2.43 12.53 -15.75
N ILE A 114 -3.48 12.51 -16.58
CA ILE A 114 -4.03 13.71 -17.20
C ILE A 114 -4.48 14.71 -16.12
N LYS A 115 -5.28 14.26 -15.15
CA LYS A 115 -5.74 15.11 -14.05
C LYS A 115 -4.57 15.69 -13.26
N ARG A 116 -3.51 14.91 -13.03
CA ARG A 116 -2.30 15.40 -12.36
C ARG A 116 -1.62 16.51 -13.15
N GLU A 117 -1.51 16.38 -14.47
CA GLU A 117 -0.93 17.42 -15.35
C GLU A 117 -1.76 18.70 -15.33
N GLU A 118 -3.09 18.59 -15.41
CA GLU A 118 -4.01 19.73 -15.30
C GLU A 118 -3.82 20.48 -13.96
N LEU A 119 -3.73 19.73 -12.85
CA LEU A 119 -3.49 20.30 -11.52
C LEU A 119 -2.15 21.04 -11.46
N LEU A 120 -1.07 20.45 -12.02
CA LEU A 120 0.24 21.08 -12.06
C LEU A 120 0.26 22.35 -12.91
N GLN A 121 -0.46 22.37 -14.04
CA GLN A 121 -0.60 23.56 -14.88
C GLN A 121 -1.42 24.67 -14.21
N SER A 122 -2.45 24.31 -13.43
CA SER A 122 -3.26 25.28 -12.70
C SER A 122 -2.57 25.89 -11.47
N ALA A 123 -1.51 25.24 -10.98
CA ALA A 123 -0.75 25.67 -9.81
C ALA A 123 0.51 26.51 -10.17
N ALA A 124 0.80 26.67 -11.46
CA ALA A 124 1.90 27.47 -12.01
C ALA A 124 1.39 28.84 -12.49
#